data_AF-A0A2A6PLK7-F1
#
_entry.id   AF-A0A2A6PLK7-F1
#
_cell.length_a   1.000
_cell.length_b   1.000
_cell.length_c   1.000
_cell.angle_alpha   90.00
_cell.angle_beta   90.00
_cell.angle_gamma   90.00
#
_symmetry.space_group_name_H-M   'P 1'
#
loop_
_entity.id
_entity.type
_entity.pdbx_description
1 polymer ?
#
loop_
_entity_poly.entity_id
_entity_poly.type
_entity_poly.pdbx_seq_one_letter_code
_entity_poly.pdbx_strand_id
1 'polypeptide(L)' 'MRKLPQPTEQELREGPQAVSFQIANGNTRQRCILQTNFPTKVQAQRYLLTNWPAVEKMARDALAMGIVEDGQIKLMMV' A
#
# COMPACT_ATOMS: atom_id res chain seq x y z
N MET A 1 -15.25 -23.43 0.84
CA MET A 1 -15.19 -21.95 0.92
C MET A 1 -14.15 -21.56 1.96
N ARG A 2 -13.04 -20.92 1.58
CA ARG A 2 -12.06 -20.41 2.57
C ARG A 2 -12.67 -19.16 3.20
N LYS A 3 -13.14 -19.26 4.44
CA LYS A 3 -13.53 -18.08 5.22
C LYS A 3 -12.26 -17.27 5.44
N LEU A 4 -12.22 -16.03 4.96
CA LEU A 4 -11.18 -15.08 5.33
C LEU A 4 -11.24 -14.94 6.86
N PRO A 5 -10.11 -15.05 7.58
CA PRO A 5 -10.12 -14.85 9.02
C PRO A 5 -10.70 -13.47 9.32
N GLN A 6 -11.61 -13.42 10.29
CA GLN A 6 -12.12 -12.14 10.76
C GLN A 6 -10.96 -11.35 11.37
N PRO A 7 -10.93 -10.02 11.19
CA PRO A 7 -10.00 -9.12 11.88
C PRO A 7 -9.88 -9.51 13.35
N THR A 8 -8.67 -9.65 13.85
CA THR A 8 -8.49 -9.80 15.31
C THR A 8 -8.81 -8.47 15.99
N GLU A 9 -9.34 -8.51 17.23
CA GLU A 9 -9.62 -7.31 18.01
C GLU A 9 -8.37 -6.44 18.25
N GLN A 10 -7.18 -7.05 18.16
CA GLN A 10 -5.89 -6.36 18.19
C GLN A 10 -5.66 -5.51 16.95
N GLU A 11 -5.87 -6.04 15.74
CA GLU A 11 -5.72 -5.27 14.50
C GLU A 11 -6.68 -4.07 14.46
N LEU A 12 -7.92 -4.25 14.95
CA LEU A 12 -8.90 -3.18 15.07
C LEU A 12 -8.47 -2.05 16.03
N ARG A 13 -7.65 -2.36 17.04
CA ARG A 13 -7.11 -1.37 18.00
C ARG A 13 -5.86 -0.66 17.48
N GLU A 14 -5.07 -1.30 16.62
CA GLU A 14 -3.85 -0.73 16.03
C GLU A 14 -4.14 0.40 15.03
N GLY A 15 -5.39 0.51 14.58
CA GLY A 15 -5.83 1.58 13.70
C GLY A 15 -5.50 1.33 12.23
N PRO A 16 -5.54 2.38 11.39
CA PRO A 16 -5.33 2.30 9.94
C PRO A 16 -4.03 1.58 9.55
N GLN A 17 -4.14 0.55 8.73
CA GLN A 17 -3.01 -0.29 8.33
C GLN A 17 -2.38 0.20 7.03
N ALA A 18 -1.05 0.29 7.02
CA ALA A 18 -0.27 0.59 5.82
C ALA A 18 0.30 -0.68 5.20
N VAL A 19 0.50 -0.68 3.88
CA VAL A 19 1.08 -1.81 3.14
C VAL A 19 2.29 -1.35 2.34
N SER A 20 3.43 -2.00 2.57
CA SER A 20 4.64 -1.80 1.79
C SER A 20 4.60 -2.61 0.49
N PHE A 21 5.04 -2.02 -0.61
CA PHE A 21 5.18 -2.68 -1.91
C PHE A 21 6.37 -2.10 -2.67
N GLN A 22 6.67 -2.68 -3.84
CA GLN A 22 7.77 -2.23 -4.68
C GLN A 22 7.32 -2.11 -6.13
N ILE A 23 7.80 -1.09 -6.83
CA ILE A 23 7.63 -0.93 -8.28
C ILE A 23 8.98 -0.97 -8.99
N ALA A 24 8.99 -1.40 -10.25
CA ALA A 24 10.18 -1.30 -11.09
C ALA A 24 10.48 0.18 -11.42
N ASN A 25 11.74 0.56 -11.26
CA ASN A 25 12.29 1.87 -11.63
C ASN A 25 13.59 1.64 -12.41
N GLY A 26 13.47 1.45 -13.73
CA GLY A 26 14.57 1.04 -14.58
C GLY A 26 15.19 -0.28 -14.09
N ASN A 27 16.48 -0.24 -13.74
CA ASN A 27 17.20 -1.42 -13.22
C ASN A 27 17.10 -1.57 -11.69
N THR A 28 16.37 -0.69 -11.01
CA THR A 28 16.20 -0.69 -9.56
C THR A 28 14.74 -0.95 -9.18
N ARG A 29 14.50 -1.25 -7.90
CA ARG A 29 13.15 -1.32 -7.34
C ARG A 29 12.94 -0.15 -6.39
N GLN A 30 11.89 0.63 -6.66
CA GLN A 30 11.48 1.70 -5.77
C GLN A 30 10.57 1.12 -4.69
N ARG A 31 10.91 1.38 -3.42
CA ARG A 31 10.07 1.04 -2.27
C ARG A 31 8.94 2.05 -2.13
N CYS A 32 7.74 1.54 -1.88
CA CYS A 32 6.54 2.35 -1.71
C CYS A 32 5.76 1.87 -0.48
N ILE A 33 5.04 2.79 0.17
CA ILE A 33 4.11 2.52 1.25
C ILE A 33 2.77 3.11 0.85
N LEU A 34 1.72 2.28 0.85
CA LEU A 34 0.34 2.72 0.72
C LEU A 34 -0.26 2.83 2.12
N GLN A 35 -0.50 4.05 2.58
CA GLN A 35 -1.33 4.33 3.75
C GLN A 35 -2.80 4.08 3.38
N THR A 36 -3.49 3.26 4.17
CA THR A 36 -4.91 2.98 3.97
C THR A 36 -5.68 3.23 5.25
N ASN A 37 -6.99 3.44 5.12
CA ASN A 37 -7.89 3.60 6.26
C ASN A 37 -8.48 2.26 6.73
N PHE A 38 -7.98 1.13 6.21
CA PHE A 38 -8.47 -0.18 6.60
C PHE A 38 -7.93 -0.59 7.96
N PRO A 39 -8.78 -1.18 8.82
CA PRO A 39 -8.34 -1.60 10.15
C PRO A 39 -7.45 -2.84 10.14
N THR A 40 -7.35 -3.57 9.02
CA THR A 40 -6.52 -4.79 8.95
C THR A 40 -5.54 -4.79 7.79
N LYS A 41 -4.41 -5.46 7.99
CA LYS A 41 -3.40 -5.65 6.95
C LYS A 41 -3.96 -6.45 5.78
N VAL A 42 -4.83 -7.42 6.06
CA VAL A 42 -5.49 -8.24 5.02
C VAL A 42 -6.37 -7.39 4.11
N GLN A 43 -7.17 -6.48 4.68
CA GLN A 43 -8.00 -5.56 3.88
C GLN A 43 -7.14 -4.58 3.09
N ALA A 44 -6.11 -4.00 3.71
CA ALA A 44 -5.20 -3.09 3.04
C ALA A 44 -4.45 -3.77 1.88
N GLN A 45 -3.99 -5.02 2.08
CA GLN A 45 -3.32 -5.80 1.04
C GLN A 45 -4.29 -6.20 -0.07
N ARG A 46 -5.52 -6.58 0.27
CA ARG A 46 -6.56 -6.86 -0.72
C ARG A 46 -6.88 -5.62 -1.54
N TYR A 47 -6.94 -4.44 -0.92
CA TYR A 47 -7.14 -3.18 -1.64
C TYR A 47 -5.99 -2.91 -2.61
N LEU A 48 -4.73 -3.06 -2.16
CA LEU A 48 -3.55 -2.91 -3.02
C LEU A 48 -3.63 -3.81 -4.26
N LEU A 49 -3.94 -5.10 -4.08
CA LEU A 49 -4.01 -6.05 -5.18
C LEU A 49 -5.20 -5.78 -6.12
N THR A 50 -6.35 -5.38 -5.56
CA THR A 50 -7.56 -5.10 -6.35
C THR A 50 -7.42 -3.81 -7.15
N ASN A 51 -6.74 -2.81 -6.60
CA ASN A 51 -6.55 -1.49 -7.20
C ASN A 51 -5.13 -1.29 -7.75
N TRP A 52 -4.41 -2.39 -8.01
CA TRP A 52 -3.01 -2.34 -8.40
C TRP A 52 -2.72 -1.38 -9.57
N PRO A 53 -3.48 -1.39 -10.69
CA PRO A 53 -3.21 -0.46 -11.80
C PRO A 53 -3.27 1.02 -11.40
N ALA A 54 -4.20 1.38 -10.50
CA ALA A 54 -4.33 2.76 -10.00
C ALA A 54 -3.22 3.12 -9.01
N VAL A 55 -2.93 2.23 -8.05
CA VAL A 55 -1.86 2.44 -7.06
C VAL A 55 -0.49 2.49 -7.72
N GLU A 56 -0.23 1.62 -8.70
CA GLU A 56 1.00 1.63 -9.48
C GLU A 56 1.16 2.92 -10.28
N LYS A 57 0.09 3.41 -10.92
CA LYS A 57 0.12 4.69 -11.61
C LYS A 57 0.46 5.84 -10.65
N MET A 58 -0.22 5.92 -9.50
CA MET A 58 0.10 6.93 -8.47
C MET A 58 1.55 6.85 -8.01
N ALA A 59 2.08 5.64 -7.82
CA ALA A 59 3.48 5.43 -7.44
C ALA A 59 4.45 5.94 -8.52
N ARG A 60 4.15 5.68 -9.80
CA ARG A 60 4.96 6.16 -10.92
C ARG A 60 4.87 7.68 -11.08
N ASP A 61 3.68 8.26 -10.91
CA ASP A 61 3.48 9.71 -11.00
C ASP A 61 4.26 10.41 -9.87
N ALA A 62 4.18 9.90 -8.64
CA ALA A 62 4.98 10.40 -7.52
C ALA A 62 6.49 10.26 -7.76
N LEU A 63 6.93 9.15 -8.34
CA LEU A 63 8.34 8.94 -8.73
C LEU A 63 8.79 9.97 -9.78
N ALA A 64 7.97 10.22 -10.81
CA ALA A 64 8.25 11.18 -11.86
C ALA A 64 8.30 12.63 -11.33
N MET A 65 7.48 12.93 -10.31
CA MET A 65 7.50 14.21 -9.59
C MET A 65 8.64 14.33 -8.58
N GLY A 66 9.40 13.25 -8.32
CA GLY A 66 10.47 13.23 -7.32
C GLY A 66 9.97 13.23 -5.88
N ILE A 67 8.71 12.84 -5.62
CA ILE A 67 8.11 12.77 -4.30
C ILE A 67 8.55 11.46 -3.62
N VAL A 68 9.80 11.45 -3.16
CA VAL A 68 10.42 10.34 -2.46
C VAL A 68 10.90 10.82 -1.09
N GLU A 69 10.33 10.25 -0.03
CA GLU A 69 10.69 10.55 1.37
C GLU A 69 11.49 9.37 1.95
N ASP A 70 12.68 9.63 2.49
CA ASP A 70 13.54 8.58 3.08
C ASP A 70 13.82 7.39 2.13
N GLY A 71 13.90 7.66 0.82
CA GLY A 71 14.08 6.64 -0.21
C GLY A 71 12.84 5.77 -0.47
N GLN A 72 11.66 6.21 -0.01
CA GLN A 72 10.38 5.53 -0.19
C GLN A 72 9.32 6.50 -0.71
N ILE A 73 8.40 5.99 -1.52
CA ILE A 73 7.22 6.76 -1.94
C ILE A 73 6.09 6.47 -0.96
N LYS A 74 5.55 7.52 -0.31
CA LYS A 74 4.36 7.38 0.53
C LYS A 74 3.13 7.82 -0.28
N LEU A 75 2.24 6.88 -0.50
CA LEU A 75 0.94 7.11 -1.13
C LEU A 75 -0.14 7.04 -0.06
N MET A 76 -1.20 7.82 -0.23
CA MET A 76 -2.43 7.69 0.55
C MET A 76 -3.52 7.10 -0.33
N MET A 77 -4.39 6.27 0.24
CA MET A 77 -5.58 5.82 -0.48
C MET A 77 -6.41 7.04 -0.89
N VAL A 78 -7.01 6.95 -2.08
CA VAL A 78 -7.96 7.93 -2.60
C VAL A 78 -9.36 7.63 -2.07
#